data_AF-A0A453N9R0-F1
#
_entry.id   AF-A0A453N9R0-F1
#
_cell.length_a   1.000
_cell.length_b   1.000
_cell.length_c   1.000
_cell.angle_alpha   90.00
_cell.angle_beta   90.00
_cell.angle_gamma   90.00
#
_symmetry.space_group_name_H-M   'P 1'
#
loop_
_entity.id
_entity.type
_entity.pdbx_description
1 polymer ?
#
loop_
_entity_poly.entity_id
_entity_poly.type
_entity_poly.pdbx_seq_one_letter_code
_entity_poly.pdbx_strand_id
1 'polypeptide(L)'
;GKDGVTHNMLDDIHNHWRRAEAVRIKCLGVATLDMDNICFHLEDKTGGRIIYRSINILILYRGRNYDPKQRPVIPLMLWKPLAPIYPKVVQNVAEGLTFEETKEMRNKGLHSPPLMKLTRNGVYVNVVDKVREAFKTLEVVRLDCSHCGTSDCKKIGVKLRVCCNFLMLSMN
;
A
#
# COMPACT_ATOMS: atom_id res chain seq x y z
N GLY A 1 -12.39 0.07 -0.39
CA GLY A 1 -12.08 -0.98 0.61
C GLY A 1 -10.57 -1.10 0.80
N LYS A 2 -10.07 -2.16 1.47
CA LYS A 2 -8.63 -2.40 1.66
C LYS A 2 -7.95 -3.17 0.51
N ASP A 3 -8.73 -3.66 -0.45
CA ASP A 3 -8.27 -4.53 -1.54
C ASP A 3 -7.63 -3.76 -2.72
N GLY A 4 -7.38 -2.46 -2.57
CA GLY A 4 -6.83 -1.62 -3.64
C GLY A 4 -7.88 -1.20 -4.67
N VAL A 5 -7.42 -0.98 -5.91
CA VAL A 5 -8.27 -0.62 -7.06
C VAL A 5 -8.82 -1.90 -7.67
N THR A 6 -10.13 -2.13 -7.53
CA THR A 6 -10.81 -3.34 -8.04
C THR A 6 -11.75 -2.99 -9.20
N HIS A 7 -12.06 -3.97 -10.04
CA HIS A 7 -13.01 -3.77 -11.16
C HIS A 7 -14.39 -3.27 -10.69
N ASN A 8 -14.90 -3.82 -9.58
CA ASN A 8 -16.18 -3.40 -9.03
C ASN A 8 -16.14 -1.94 -8.56
N MET A 9 -15.02 -1.50 -7.95
CA MET A 9 -14.82 -0.11 -7.58
C MET A 9 -14.79 0.82 -8.80
N LEU A 10 -14.19 0.38 -9.91
CA LEU A 10 -14.16 1.17 -11.14
C LEU A 10 -15.57 1.32 -11.74
N ASP A 11 -16.37 0.25 -11.74
CA ASP A 11 -17.77 0.33 -12.18
C ASP A 11 -18.60 1.27 -11.27
N ASP A 12 -18.41 1.20 -9.96
CA ASP A 12 -19.05 2.12 -9.00
C ASP A 12 -18.71 3.59 -9.28
N ILE A 13 -17.45 3.89 -9.61
CA ILE A 13 -16.99 5.24 -10.00
C ILE A 13 -17.73 5.69 -11.27
N HIS A 14 -17.74 4.86 -12.31
CA HIS A 14 -18.41 5.20 -13.57
C HIS A 14 -19.93 5.36 -13.40
N ASN A 15 -20.55 4.57 -12.52
CA ASN A 15 -21.97 4.71 -12.19
C ASN A 15 -22.25 6.00 -11.42
N HIS A 16 -21.37 6.39 -10.49
CA HIS A 16 -21.48 7.67 -9.77
C HIS A 16 -21.36 8.86 -10.73
N TRP A 17 -20.49 8.77 -11.73
CA TRP A 17 -20.28 9.81 -12.73
C TRP A 17 -21.47 10.11 -13.66
N ARG A 18 -22.51 9.27 -13.63
CA ARG A 18 -23.79 9.58 -14.30
C ARG A 18 -24.59 10.67 -13.58
N ARG A 19 -24.33 10.90 -12.29
CA ARG A 19 -25.10 11.82 -11.43
C ARG A 19 -24.27 12.98 -10.88
N ALA A 20 -22.96 12.80 -10.73
CA ALA A 20 -22.06 13.82 -10.21
C ALA A 20 -20.74 13.83 -10.98
N GLU A 21 -20.07 14.96 -11.06
CA GLU A 21 -18.87 15.07 -11.91
C GLU A 21 -17.58 14.60 -11.24
N ALA A 22 -17.59 14.50 -9.91
CA ALA A 22 -16.46 14.13 -9.10
C ALA A 22 -16.84 13.08 -8.05
N VAL A 23 -15.90 12.19 -7.72
CA VAL A 23 -16.06 11.15 -6.70
C VAL A 23 -15.01 11.37 -5.62
N ARG A 24 -15.44 11.37 -4.37
CA ARG A 24 -14.55 11.32 -3.20
C ARG A 24 -14.19 9.87 -2.88
N ILE A 25 -12.91 9.53 -2.94
CA ILE A 25 -12.38 8.19 -2.68
C ILE A 25 -11.58 8.21 -1.38
N LYS A 26 -11.85 7.26 -0.49
CA LYS A 26 -11.06 7.03 0.74
C LYS A 26 -10.26 5.75 0.60
N CYS A 27 -8.94 5.89 0.55
CA CYS A 27 -7.98 4.79 0.47
C CYS A 27 -7.69 4.25 1.87
N LEU A 28 -7.63 2.92 1.99
CA LEU A 28 -7.36 2.21 3.24
C LEU A 28 -6.52 0.96 2.96
N GLY A 29 -5.87 0.45 4.00
CA GLY A 29 -5.02 -0.73 3.96
C GLY A 29 -3.65 -0.46 3.37
N VAL A 30 -2.97 -1.54 3.01
CA VAL A 30 -1.59 -1.57 2.52
C VAL A 30 -1.38 -0.71 1.28
N ALA A 31 -2.42 -0.55 0.45
CA ALA A 31 -2.35 0.29 -0.74
C ALA A 31 -1.98 1.76 -0.40
N THR A 32 -2.31 2.23 0.80
CA THR A 32 -1.96 3.59 1.24
C THR A 32 -0.47 3.82 1.43
N LEU A 33 0.38 2.77 1.48
CA LEU A 33 1.84 2.92 1.45
C LEU A 33 2.35 3.55 0.14
N ASP A 34 1.56 3.46 -0.93
CA ASP A 34 1.94 3.88 -2.27
C ASP A 34 0.74 4.55 -2.95
N MET A 35 0.46 5.76 -2.46
CA MET A 35 -0.64 6.58 -2.96
C MET A 35 -0.41 7.02 -4.40
N ASP A 36 0.85 7.13 -4.85
CA ASP A 36 1.18 7.48 -6.24
C ASP A 36 0.75 6.39 -7.20
N ASN A 37 1.02 5.12 -6.87
CA ASN A 37 0.57 3.99 -7.67
C ASN A 37 -0.97 3.86 -7.69
N ILE A 38 -1.65 4.16 -6.57
CA ILE A 38 -3.13 4.23 -6.58
C ILE A 38 -3.60 5.34 -7.53
N CYS A 39 -3.01 6.53 -7.44
CA CYS A 39 -3.38 7.67 -8.27
C CYS A 39 -3.22 7.33 -9.75
N PHE A 40 -2.06 6.77 -10.11
CA PHE A 40 -1.77 6.30 -11.47
C PHE A 40 -2.81 5.31 -11.97
N HIS A 41 -3.11 4.25 -11.22
CA HIS A 41 -4.09 3.25 -11.65
C HIS A 41 -5.52 3.79 -11.73
N LEU A 42 -5.91 4.72 -10.85
CA LEU A 42 -7.23 5.34 -10.94
C LEU A 42 -7.34 6.19 -12.19
N GLU A 43 -6.37 7.04 -12.50
CA GLU A 43 -6.39 7.86 -13.72
C GLU A 43 -6.31 7.00 -14.98
N ASP A 44 -5.40 6.03 -15.03
CA ASP A 44 -5.21 5.11 -16.16
C ASP A 44 -6.48 4.30 -16.47
N LYS A 45 -7.09 3.72 -15.44
CA LYS A 45 -8.22 2.79 -15.63
C LYS A 45 -9.57 3.48 -15.81
N THR A 46 -9.76 4.65 -15.20
CA THR A 46 -11.03 5.38 -15.30
C THR A 46 -11.03 6.43 -16.41
N GLY A 47 -9.86 6.89 -16.87
CA GLY A 47 -9.70 8.05 -17.74
C GLY A 47 -9.95 9.40 -17.05
N GLY A 48 -10.26 9.39 -15.74
CA GLY A 48 -10.44 10.60 -14.94
C GLY A 48 -9.13 11.25 -14.52
N ARG A 49 -9.24 12.39 -13.83
CA ARG A 49 -8.11 13.13 -13.26
C ARG A 49 -8.30 13.39 -11.78
N ILE A 50 -7.25 13.22 -10.99
CA ILE A 50 -7.26 13.53 -9.57
C ILE A 50 -7.04 15.04 -9.42
N ILE A 51 -8.06 15.72 -8.90
CA ILE A 51 -8.05 17.18 -8.72
C ILE A 51 -7.70 17.58 -7.28
N TYR A 52 -7.76 16.63 -6.34
CA TYR A 52 -7.41 16.86 -4.95
C TYR A 52 -6.88 15.58 -4.32
N ARG A 53 -5.82 15.73 -3.51
CA ARG A 53 -5.21 14.66 -2.72
C ARG A 53 -4.86 15.19 -1.34
N SER A 54 -5.31 14.48 -0.31
CA SER A 54 -4.93 14.73 1.09
C SER A 54 -4.86 13.44 1.87
N ILE A 55 -3.65 13.09 2.35
CA ILE A 55 -3.35 11.86 3.09
C ILE A 55 -3.86 10.63 2.34
N ASN A 56 -5.04 10.12 2.69
CA ASN A 56 -5.67 8.94 2.12
C ASN A 56 -7.02 9.24 1.42
N ILE A 57 -7.33 10.52 1.20
CA ILE A 57 -8.54 10.99 0.54
C ILE A 57 -8.14 11.57 -0.82
N LEU A 58 -8.85 11.13 -1.86
CA LEU A 58 -8.70 11.60 -3.24
C LEU A 58 -10.04 12.14 -3.74
N ILE A 59 -10.00 13.16 -4.60
CA ILE A 59 -11.15 13.55 -5.41
C ILE A 59 -10.81 13.31 -6.87
N LEU A 60 -11.56 12.41 -7.49
CA LEU A 60 -11.40 12.01 -8.89
C LEU A 60 -12.49 12.65 -9.73
N TYR A 61 -12.09 13.44 -10.71
CA TYR A 61 -12.96 14.14 -11.66
C TYR A 61 -13.03 13.39 -12.98
N ARG A 62 -14.24 13.23 -13.53
CA ARG A 62 -14.48 12.46 -14.78
C ARG A 62 -13.98 13.15 -16.05
N GLY A 63 -13.77 14.47 -16.02
CA GLY A 63 -13.52 15.30 -17.20
C GLY A 63 -14.77 16.01 -17.72
N ARG A 64 -14.58 17.12 -18.45
CA ARG A 64 -15.71 17.93 -18.98
C ARG A 64 -16.54 17.19 -20.04
N ASN A 65 -15.88 16.37 -20.86
CA ASN A 65 -16.47 15.68 -22.01
C ASN A 65 -16.61 14.17 -21.76
N TYR A 66 -16.89 13.76 -20.52
CA TYR A 66 -17.04 12.35 -20.20
C TYR A 66 -18.27 11.76 -20.90
N ASP A 67 -18.04 10.82 -21.82
CA ASP A 67 -19.08 10.02 -22.47
C ASP A 67 -19.17 8.62 -21.82
N PRO A 68 -20.28 8.30 -21.12
CA PRO A 68 -20.49 6.97 -20.55
C PRO A 68 -20.42 5.82 -21.56
N LYS A 69 -20.65 6.09 -22.86
CA LYS A 69 -20.62 5.06 -23.92
C LYS A 69 -19.20 4.69 -24.34
N GLN A 70 -18.25 5.59 -24.16
CA GLN A 70 -16.83 5.37 -24.50
C GLN A 70 -16.04 4.79 -23.33
N ARG A 71 -16.70 4.48 -22.20
CA ARG A 71 -16.02 3.92 -21.04
C ARG A 71 -15.44 2.53 -21.35
N PRO A 72 -14.26 2.19 -20.80
CA PRO A 72 -13.75 0.83 -20.89
C PRO A 72 -14.75 -0.15 -20.25
N VAL A 73 -15.03 -1.25 -20.95
CA VAL A 73 -15.87 -2.33 -20.42
C VAL A 73 -15.01 -3.18 -19.49
N ILE A 74 -15.19 -2.98 -18.20
CA ILE A 74 -14.47 -3.72 -17.16
C ILE A 74 -15.41 -4.81 -16.63
N PRO A 75 -15.09 -6.11 -16.79
CA PRO A 75 -15.95 -7.17 -16.30
C PRO A 75 -16.03 -7.11 -14.77
N LEU A 76 -17.26 -7.11 -14.26
CA LEU A 76 -17.53 -7.20 -12.82
C LEU A 76 -16.96 -8.52 -12.29
N MET A 77 -16.25 -8.42 -11.17
CA MET A 77 -15.75 -9.59 -10.47
C MET A 77 -16.84 -10.06 -9.50
N LEU A 78 -17.54 -11.13 -9.89
CA LEU A 78 -18.54 -11.82 -9.05
C LEU A 78 -17.90 -12.72 -7.98
N TRP A 79 -16.58 -12.93 -8.07
CA TRP A 79 -15.78 -13.68 -7.11
C TRP A 79 -14.58 -12.83 -6.66
N LYS A 80 -14.07 -13.12 -5.46
CA LYS A 80 -12.83 -12.52 -4.98
C LYS A 80 -11.65 -13.35 -5.50
N PRO A 81 -10.66 -12.75 -6.20
CA PRO A 81 -9.45 -13.46 -6.58
C PRO A 81 -8.78 -14.06 -5.34
N LEU A 82 -8.24 -15.27 -5.48
CA LEU A 82 -7.40 -15.85 -4.44
C LEU A 82 -6.27 -14.88 -4.12
N ALA A 83 -5.98 -14.70 -2.83
CA ALA A 83 -4.87 -13.85 -2.43
C ALA A 83 -3.58 -14.42 -3.05
N PRO A 84 -2.73 -13.56 -3.65
CA PRO A 84 -1.47 -14.03 -4.21
C PRO A 84 -0.64 -14.70 -3.12
N ILE A 85 0.01 -15.80 -3.48
CA ILE A 85 0.90 -16.52 -2.58
C ILE A 85 2.19 -15.70 -2.49
N TYR A 86 2.45 -15.12 -1.31
CA TYR A 86 3.67 -14.37 -1.07
C TYR A 86 4.81 -15.34 -0.71
N PRO A 87 6.01 -15.19 -1.29
CA PRO A 87 7.18 -15.96 -0.86
C PRO A 87 7.52 -15.64 0.60
N LYS A 88 8.31 -16.50 1.24
CA LYS A 88 8.79 -16.26 2.61
C LYS A 88 9.53 -14.93 2.65
N VAL A 89 8.94 -13.97 3.36
CA VAL A 89 9.46 -12.59 3.45
C VAL A 89 10.68 -12.52 4.38
N VAL A 90 10.72 -13.35 5.42
CA VAL A 90 11.88 -13.53 6.30
C VAL A 90 12.66 -14.76 5.84
N GLN A 91 13.92 -14.56 5.48
CA GLN A 91 14.87 -15.63 5.17
C GLN A 91 15.71 -15.98 6.41
N ASN A 92 16.25 -17.20 6.48
CA ASN A 92 17.11 -17.63 7.60
C ASN A 92 18.45 -16.86 7.63
N VAL A 93 19.04 -16.67 6.45
CA VAL A 93 20.21 -15.82 6.23
C VAL A 93 19.78 -14.69 5.31
N ALA A 94 20.15 -13.47 5.69
CA ALA A 94 19.86 -12.29 4.91
C ALA A 94 20.69 -12.29 3.62
N GLU A 95 20.10 -11.87 2.50
CA GLU A 95 20.84 -11.70 1.24
C GLU A 95 22.01 -10.73 1.43
N GLY A 96 23.23 -11.19 1.11
CA GLY A 96 24.45 -10.39 1.26
C GLY A 96 25.07 -10.37 2.66
N LEU A 97 24.54 -11.12 3.64
CA LEU A 97 25.08 -11.23 5.00
C LEU A 97 25.38 -12.69 5.36
N THR A 98 26.29 -12.89 6.31
CA THR A 98 26.54 -14.19 6.95
C THR A 98 25.42 -14.52 7.95
N PHE A 99 25.38 -15.77 8.42
CA PHE A 99 24.39 -16.20 9.42
C PHE A 99 24.57 -15.43 10.75
N GLU A 100 25.81 -15.22 11.16
CA GLU A 100 26.21 -14.51 12.38
C GLU A 100 25.81 -13.04 12.31
N GLU A 101 26.15 -12.34 11.22
CA GLU A 101 25.76 -10.94 11.03
C GLU A 101 24.24 -10.79 10.95
N THR A 102 23.55 -11.71 10.27
CA THR A 102 22.08 -11.71 10.23
C THR A 102 21.49 -11.82 11.64
N LYS A 103 22.05 -12.71 12.47
CA LYS A 103 21.64 -12.88 13.86
C LYS A 103 21.90 -11.63 14.70
N GLU A 104 23.05 -10.99 14.52
CA GLU A 104 23.40 -9.74 15.20
C GLU A 104 22.42 -8.61 14.81
N MET A 105 22.13 -8.45 13.52
CA MET A 105 21.21 -7.43 13.02
C MET A 105 19.77 -7.64 13.51
N ARG A 106 19.32 -8.90 13.59
CA ARG A 106 18.03 -9.23 14.25
C ARG A 106 18.02 -8.83 15.71
N ASN A 107 19.11 -9.10 16.43
CA ASN A 107 19.22 -8.77 17.85
C ASN A 107 19.21 -7.26 18.08
N LYS A 108 19.97 -6.50 17.28
CA LYS A 108 19.95 -5.02 17.27
C LYS A 108 18.53 -4.51 17.01
N GLY A 109 17.86 -5.04 15.99
CA GLY A 109 16.48 -4.68 15.66
C GLY A 109 15.50 -4.93 16.81
N LEU A 110 15.59 -6.09 17.48
CA LEU A 110 14.69 -6.45 18.57
C LEU A 110 14.81 -5.50 19.77
N HIS A 111 16.03 -5.05 20.08
CA HIS A 111 16.32 -4.16 21.22
C HIS A 111 16.21 -2.67 20.86
N SER A 112 16.13 -2.33 19.58
CA SER A 112 15.95 -0.93 19.13
C SER A 112 14.56 -0.38 19.52
N PRO A 113 14.44 0.93 19.82
CA PRO A 113 13.13 1.55 19.99
C PRO A 113 12.32 1.48 18.67
N PRO A 114 10.99 1.32 18.73
CA PRO A 114 10.20 1.26 17.51
C PRO A 114 10.16 2.65 16.86
N LEU A 115 10.45 2.73 15.56
CA LEU A 115 10.37 3.97 14.79
C LEU A 115 8.95 4.55 14.82
N MET A 116 7.95 3.68 14.66
CA MET A 116 6.55 4.05 14.76
C MET A 116 5.66 2.85 15.00
N LYS A 117 4.44 3.15 15.46
CA LYS A 117 3.37 2.19 15.70
C LYS A 117 2.37 2.20 14.54
N LEU A 118 2.14 1.03 13.95
CA LEU A 118 1.13 0.83 12.93
C LEU A 118 -0.23 0.58 13.59
N THR A 119 -1.22 1.40 13.23
CA THR A 119 -2.54 1.37 13.89
C THR A 119 -3.59 0.61 13.08
N ARG A 120 -4.70 0.21 13.73
CA ARG A 120 -5.83 -0.49 13.10
C ARG A 120 -6.60 0.34 12.08
N ASN A 121 -6.35 1.65 12.00
CA ASN A 121 -7.06 2.55 11.08
C ASN A 121 -6.76 2.23 9.60
N GLY A 122 -5.70 1.46 9.32
CA GLY A 122 -5.32 1.06 7.98
C GLY A 122 -4.82 2.22 7.11
N VAL A 123 -4.27 3.28 7.69
CA VAL A 123 -3.68 4.40 6.94
C VAL A 123 -2.17 4.42 7.19
N TYR A 124 -1.41 4.14 6.14
CA TYR A 124 0.05 3.91 6.20
C TYR A 124 0.85 4.87 5.30
N VAL A 125 0.25 6.01 4.91
CA VAL A 125 0.81 6.95 3.92
C VAL A 125 2.25 7.39 4.22
N ASN A 126 2.56 7.66 5.49
CA ASN A 126 3.86 8.22 5.87
C ASN A 126 4.89 7.16 6.28
N VAL A 127 4.57 5.87 6.18
CA VAL A 127 5.46 4.80 6.65
C VAL A 127 6.70 4.71 5.77
N VAL A 128 6.54 4.73 4.44
CA VAL A 128 7.64 4.65 3.47
C VAL A 128 8.64 5.79 3.71
N ASP A 129 8.16 7.03 3.79
CA ASP A 129 9.02 8.21 3.95
C ASP A 129 9.76 8.18 5.29
N LYS A 130 9.08 7.83 6.38
CA LYS A 130 9.72 7.70 7.71
C LYS A 130 10.78 6.59 7.74
N VAL A 131 10.50 5.47 7.09
CA VAL A 131 11.45 4.35 7.01
C VAL A 131 12.67 4.77 6.17
N ARG A 132 12.47 5.41 5.01
CA ARG A 132 13.55 5.93 4.18
C ARG A 132 14.40 6.95 4.92
N GLU A 133 13.78 7.84 5.68
CA GLU A 133 14.49 8.84 6.47
C GLU A 133 15.30 8.19 7.59
N ALA A 134 14.72 7.23 8.31
CA ALA A 134 15.41 6.51 9.38
C ALA A 134 16.65 5.76 8.87
N PHE A 135 16.57 5.18 7.67
CA PHE A 135 17.71 4.47 7.06
C PHE A 135 18.87 5.36 6.62
N LYS A 136 18.73 6.70 6.67
CA LYS A 136 19.87 7.61 6.44
C LYS A 136 20.86 7.61 7.61
N THR A 137 20.41 7.24 8.81
CA THR A 137 21.22 7.29 10.03
C THR A 137 21.27 5.97 10.78
N LEU A 138 20.27 5.11 10.58
CA LEU A 138 20.14 3.82 11.25
C LEU A 138 20.38 2.68 10.27
N GLU A 139 21.11 1.66 10.70
CA GLU A 139 21.32 0.43 9.93
C GLU A 139 20.13 -0.54 10.05
N VAL A 140 19.35 -0.43 11.13
CA VAL A 140 18.18 -1.28 11.42
C VAL A 140 17.02 -0.43 11.91
N VAL A 141 15.83 -0.71 11.37
CA VAL A 141 14.58 -0.03 11.75
C VAL A 141 13.58 -1.07 12.27
N ARG A 142 12.98 -0.80 13.45
CA ARG A 142 11.87 -1.59 13.99
C ARG A 142 10.54 -0.84 13.80
N LEU A 143 9.55 -1.52 13.24
CA LEU A 143 8.16 -1.06 13.19
C LEU A 143 7.33 -1.85 14.21
N ASP A 144 6.54 -1.15 15.03
CA ASP A 144 5.60 -1.79 15.95
C ASP A 144 4.30 -2.13 15.22
N CYS A 145 4.10 -3.43 15.04
CA CYS A 145 2.98 -4.05 14.34
C CYS A 145 1.89 -4.60 15.28
N SER A 146 2.00 -4.38 16.60
CA SER A 146 1.15 -5.06 17.62
C SER A 146 -0.35 -4.80 17.44
N HIS A 147 -0.70 -3.73 16.72
CA HIS A 147 -2.08 -3.38 16.42
C HIS A 147 -2.39 -3.37 14.93
N CYS A 148 -1.48 -3.79 14.03
CA CYS A 148 -1.89 -4.03 12.64
C CYS A 148 -2.65 -5.35 12.52
N GLY A 149 -3.55 -5.44 11.53
CA GLY A 149 -4.14 -6.73 11.18
C GLY A 149 -3.06 -7.67 10.66
N THR A 150 -3.05 -8.93 11.08
CA THR A 150 -1.99 -9.90 10.73
C THR A 150 -1.77 -10.03 9.21
N SER A 151 -2.83 -9.90 8.41
CA SER A 151 -2.75 -9.89 6.94
C SER A 151 -2.14 -8.61 6.37
N ASP A 152 -2.34 -7.46 7.03
CA ASP A 152 -1.77 -6.17 6.63
C ASP A 152 -0.26 -6.17 6.94
N CYS A 153 0.17 -6.67 8.11
CA CYS A 153 1.58 -6.63 8.51
C CYS A 153 2.50 -7.36 7.50
N LYS A 154 2.12 -8.57 7.05
CA LYS A 154 2.88 -9.32 6.03
C LYS A 154 3.01 -8.56 4.70
N LYS A 155 1.89 -8.01 4.24
CA LYS A 155 1.82 -7.25 2.98
C LYS A 155 2.58 -5.93 3.05
N ILE A 156 2.59 -5.27 4.22
CA ILE A 156 3.40 -4.07 4.48
C ILE A 156 4.88 -4.41 4.34
N GLY A 157 5.35 -5.50 4.95
CA GLY A 157 6.74 -5.95 4.81
C GLY A 157 7.16 -6.17 3.35
N VAL A 158 6.32 -6.85 2.56
CA VAL A 158 6.57 -7.06 1.12
C VAL A 158 6.60 -5.74 0.34
N LYS A 159 5.61 -4.87 0.56
CA LYS A 159 5.51 -3.60 -0.15
C LYS A 159 6.68 -2.67 0.20
N LEU A 160 7.08 -2.64 1.46
CA LEU A 160 8.22 -1.87 1.92
C LEU A 160 9.55 -2.37 1.33
N ARG A 161 9.74 -3.69 1.18
CA ARG A 161 10.90 -4.25 0.45
C ARG A 161 10.99 -3.70 -0.97
N VAL A 162 9.86 -3.61 -1.68
CA VAL A 162 9.81 -3.07 -3.05
C VAL A 162 10.02 -1.55 -3.07
N CYS A 163 9.36 -0.81 -2.16
CA CYS A 163 9.40 0.67 -2.17
C CYS A 163 10.72 1.25 -1.65
N CYS A 164 11.40 0.56 -0.73
CA CYS A 164 12.57 1.09 -0.03
C CYS A 164 13.85 0.28 -0.29
N ASN A 165 13.78 -0.79 -1.08
CA ASN A 165 14.90 -1.69 -1.37
C ASN A 165 15.67 -2.15 -0.11
N PHE A 166 14.95 -2.52 0.95
CA PHE A 166 15.57 -3.07 2.17
C PHE A 166 15.20 -4.53 2.40
N LEU A 167 15.98 -5.17 3.26
CA LEU A 167 15.82 -6.57 3.62
C LEU A 167 15.07 -6.74 4.95
N MET A 168 14.01 -7.56 4.95
CA MET A 168 13.24 -7.84 6.16
C MET A 168 13.93 -8.91 7.00
N LEU A 169 14.46 -8.52 8.16
CA LEU A 169 15.26 -9.39 9.03
C LEU A 169 14.41 -10.28 9.96
N SER A 170 13.26 -9.79 10.40
CA SER A 170 12.33 -10.51 11.30
C SER A 170 10.91 -9.94 11.19
N MET A 171 9.92 -10.77 11.51
CA MET A 171 8.52 -10.37 11.65
C MET A 171 7.85 -11.31 12.64
N ASN A 172 7.49 -10.77 13.82
CA ASN A 172 6.81 -11.47 14.90
C ASN A 172 5.32 -11.11 14.90
#